data_AF-A0A2R8YEK5-F1
#
_entry.id   AF-A0A2R8YEK5-F1
#
_cell.length_a   1.000
_cell.length_b   1.000
_cell.length_c   1.000
_cell.angle_alpha   90.00
_cell.angle_beta   90.00
_cell.angle_gamma   90.00
#
_symmetry.space_group_name_H-M   'P 1'
#
loop_
_entity.id
_entity.type
_entity.pdbx_description
1 polymer ?
#
loop_
_entity_poly.entity_id
_entity_poly.type
_entity_poly.pdbx_seq_one_letter_code
_entity_poly.pdbx_strand_id
1 'polypeptide(L)' 'GARQHVFLVSEYLKDASKKMKNGLMFVKLVNPCSGEGAIYLFNMCLQQLFEVKVFKEKHHSWFINQSVQSGEVSAP' A
#
# COMPACT_ATOMS: atom_id res chain seq x y z
N GLY A 1 2.30 -15.27 -13.55
CA GLY A 1 1.08 -14.46 -13.30
C GLY A 1 1.48 -13.10 -12.77
N ALA A 2 0.61 -12.10 -12.89
CA ALA A 2 0.86 -10.80 -12.27
C ALA A 2 0.82 -10.92 -10.74
N ARG A 3 1.71 -10.19 -10.06
CA ARG A 3 1.76 -10.14 -8.59
C ARG A 3 0.60 -9.32 -8.06
N GLN A 4 -0.09 -9.84 -7.05
CA GLN A 4 -1.18 -9.16 -6.36
C GLN A 4 -0.73 -8.68 -4.97
N HIS A 5 -1.19 -7.49 -4.57
CA HIS A 5 -0.92 -6.90 -3.27
C HIS A 5 -2.25 -6.69 -2.52
N VAL A 6 -2.33 -7.19 -1.28
CA VAL A 6 -3.50 -7.03 -0.42
C VAL A 6 -3.26 -5.86 0.52
N PHE A 7 -4.17 -4.88 0.49
CA PHE A 7 -4.09 -3.69 1.34
C PHE A 7 -5.30 -3.63 2.28
N LEU A 8 -5.03 -3.26 3.52
CA LEU A 8 -6.05 -2.80 4.46
C LEU A 8 -5.96 -1.28 4.52
N VAL A 9 -7.02 -0.60 4.08
CA VAL A 9 -7.08 0.86 3.98
C VAL A 9 -8.37 1.38 4.62
N SER A 10 -8.35 2.61 5.11
CA SER A 10 -9.55 3.25 5.66
C SER A 10 -10.63 3.43 4.60
N GLU A 11 -11.89 3.15 4.95
CA GLU A 11 -12.99 3.14 3.98
C GLU A 11 -13.22 4.47 3.26
N TYR A 12 -13.04 5.60 3.95
CA TYR A 12 -13.24 6.94 3.38
C TYR A 12 -12.26 7.26 2.23
N LEU A 13 -11.14 6.53 2.11
CA LEU A 13 -10.19 6.72 1.01
C LEU A 13 -10.80 6.36 -0.35
N LYS A 14 -11.85 5.53 -0.38
CA LYS A 14 -12.63 5.25 -1.59
C LYS A 14 -13.20 6.53 -2.21
N ASP A 15 -13.59 7.50 -1.39
CA ASP A 15 -14.15 8.77 -1.83
C ASP A 15 -13.08 9.84 -2.10
N ALA A 16 -11.91 9.72 -1.47
CA ALA A 16 -10.78 10.62 -1.74
C ALA A 16 -10.35 10.58 -3.22
N SER A 17 -10.35 9.39 -3.83
CA SER A 17 -10.05 9.23 -5.26
C SER A 17 -11.15 9.77 -6.20
N LYS A 18 -12.36 10.03 -5.70
CA LYS A 18 -13.46 10.58 -6.52
C LYS A 18 -13.36 12.10 -6.67
N LYS A 19 -12.81 12.78 -5.67
CA LYS A 19 -12.67 14.26 -5.67
C LYS A 19 -11.66 14.76 -6.70
N MET A 20 -10.63 13.97 -6.98
CA MET A 20 -9.61 14.28 -7.99
C MET A 20 -9.18 12.98 -8.64
N LYS A 21 -9.08 12.98 -9.98
CA LYS A 21 -8.54 11.84 -10.71
C LYS A 21 -7.13 11.55 -10.21
N ASN A 22 -6.90 10.33 -9.73
CA ASN A 22 -5.64 9.88 -9.12
C ASN A 22 -5.22 10.67 -7.86
N GLY A 23 -6.18 11.15 -7.06
CA GLY A 23 -5.89 11.89 -5.81
C GLY A 23 -5.16 11.09 -4.73
N LEU A 24 -5.03 9.78 -4.90
CA LEU A 24 -4.22 8.89 -4.04
C LEU A 24 -3.04 8.35 -4.83
N MET A 25 -1.84 8.45 -4.25
CA MET A 25 -0.61 7.98 -4.88
C MET A 25 0.34 7.35 -3.88
N PHE A 26 0.99 6.26 -4.27
CA PHE A 26 2.13 5.73 -3.54
C PHE A 26 3.37 6.57 -3.85
N VAL A 27 4.09 7.00 -2.83
CA VAL A 27 5.31 7.80 -2.94
C VAL A 27 6.43 7.19 -2.09
N LYS A 28 7.66 7.31 -2.57
CA LYS A 28 8.85 6.94 -1.81
C LYS A 28 9.41 8.18 -1.12
N LEU A 29 9.44 8.17 0.21
CA LEU A 29 9.99 9.23 1.04
C LEU A 29 11.03 8.65 2.01
N VAL A 30 11.73 9.52 2.71
CA VAL A 30 12.70 9.10 3.73
C VAL A 30 11.96 8.77 5.03
N ASN A 31 12.27 7.62 5.63
CA ASN A 31 11.85 7.27 6.98
C ASN A 31 12.55 8.21 7.98
N PRO A 32 11.83 9.00 8.79
CA PRO A 32 12.46 9.97 9.70
C PRO A 32 13.35 9.37 10.78
N CYS A 33 13.15 8.09 11.13
CA CYS A 33 13.90 7.40 12.18
C CYS A 33 15.19 6.77 11.65
N SER A 34 15.14 6.10 10.49
CA SER A 34 16.30 5.38 9.93
C SER A 34 17.05 6.12 8.83
N GLY A 35 16.43 7.12 8.19
CA GLY A 35 16.98 7.78 7.01
C GLY A 35 16.87 6.97 5.70
N GLU A 36 16.29 5.76 5.75
CA GLU A 36 16.13 4.91 4.57
C GLU A 36 14.87 5.25 3.76
N GLY A 37 14.82 4.85 2.49
CA GLY A 37 13.63 5.02 1.66
C GLY A 37 12.49 4.09 2.07
N ALA A 38 11.33 4.66 2.40
CA ALA A 38 10.11 3.95 2.75
C ALA A 38 8.92 4.39 1.87
N ILE A 39 7.91 3.54 1.76
CA ILE A 39 6.71 3.79 0.96
C ILE A 39 5.60 4.40 1.82
N TYR A 40 4.98 5.44 1.28
CA TYR A 40 3.84 6.14 1.87
C TYR A 40 2.70 6.22 0.86
N LEU A 41 1.46 6.29 1.35
CA LEU A 41 0.29 6.64 0.56
C LEU A 41 -0.04 8.11 0.82
N PHE A 42 0.01 8.93 -0.22
CA PHE A 42 -0.30 10.35 -0.15
C PHE A 42 -1.67 10.64 -0.76
N ASN A 43 -2.52 11.34 0.01
CA ASN A 43 -3.80 11.86 -0.43
C ASN A 43 -3.65 13.34 -0.78
N MET A 44 -3.58 13.64 -2.08
CA MET A 44 -3.41 15.00 -2.58
C MET A 44 -4.61 15.90 -2.29
N CYS A 45 -5.83 15.34 -2.28
CA CYS A 45 -7.06 16.10 -2.09
C CYS A 45 -7.15 16.74 -0.71
N LEU A 46 -6.67 16.03 0.32
CA LEU A 46 -6.72 16.46 1.71
C LEU A 46 -5.34 16.74 2.31
N GLN A 47 -4.28 16.59 1.51
CA GLN A 47 -2.88 16.72 1.94
C GLN A 47 -2.53 15.83 3.15
N GLN A 48 -2.99 14.58 3.13
CA GLN A 48 -2.72 13.59 4.19
C GLN A 48 -1.67 12.59 3.74
N LEU A 49 -0.79 12.19 4.66
CA LEU A 49 0.25 11.19 4.43
C LEU A 49 0.06 9.99 5.36
N PHE A 50 0.08 8.79 4.80
CA PHE A 50 -0.06 7.54 5.54
C PHE A 50 1.17 6.66 5.32
N GLU A 51 1.77 6.15 6.39
CA GLU A 51 2.84 5.16 6.31
C GLU A 51 2.30 3.81 5.85
N VAL A 52 2.96 3.15 4.88
CA VAL A 52 2.58 1.81 4.43
C VAL A 52 3.44 0.78 5.16
N LYS A 53 2.81 -0.04 6.01
CA LYS A 53 3.48 -1.14 6.71
C LYS A 53 3.09 -2.49 6.12
N VAL A 54 4.06 -3.39 6.03
CA VAL A 54 3.86 -4.74 5.53
C VAL A 54 3.84 -5.71 6.69
N PHE A 55 2.78 -6.51 6.80
CA PHE A 55 2.77 -7.70 7.63
C PHE A 55 3.39 -8.87 6.85
N LYS A 56 4.43 -9.48 7.39
CA LYS A 56 5.15 -10.60 6.75
C LYS A 56 5.49 -11.66 7.78
N GLU A 57 5.06 -12.89 7.51
CA GLU A 57 5.33 -14.06 8.32
C GLU A 57 5.75 -15.24 7.42
N LYS A 58 6.57 -16.15 7.93
CA LYS A 58 7.10 -17.28 7.15
C LYS A 58 6.00 -18.30 6.85
N HIS A 59 6.03 -18.88 5.65
CA HIS A 59 5.12 -19.95 5.22
C HIS A 59 3.64 -19.55 5.06
N HIS A 60 3.37 -18.29 4.72
CA HIS A 60 2.02 -17.84 4.40
C HIS A 60 1.80 -17.67 2.89
N SER A 61 0.56 -17.83 2.46
CA SER A 61 0.08 -17.55 1.10
C SER A 61 -1.36 -17.08 1.15
N TRP A 62 -1.77 -16.32 0.15
CA TRP A 62 -3.14 -15.85 -0.01
C TRP A 62 -3.83 -16.63 -1.12
N PHE A 63 -5.05 -17.09 -0.85
CA PHE A 63 -6.00 -17.46 -1.89
C PHE A 63 -6.84 -16.22 -2.22
N ILE A 64 -6.69 -15.69 -3.43
CA ILE A 64 -7.40 -14.51 -3.91
C ILE A 64 -8.34 -14.98 -5.02
N ASN A 65 -9.60 -15.22 -4.67
CA ASN A 65 -10.60 -15.83 -5.56
C ASN A 65 -10.06 -17.13 -6.18
N GLN A 66 -9.91 -17.17 -7.51
CA GLN A 66 -9.41 -18.33 -8.27
C GLN A 66 -7.89 -18.29 -8.50
N SER A 67 -7.14 -17.53 -7.70
CA SER A 67 -5.69 -17.37 -7.82
C SER A 67 -4.97 -17.53 -6.48
N VAL A 68 -3.68 -17.85 -6.53
CA VAL A 68 -2.82 -17.97 -5.35
C VAL A 68 -1.69 -16.95 -5.44
N GLN A 69 -1.43 -16.26 -4.33
CA GLN A 69 -0.32 -15.31 -4.19
C GLN A 69 0.59 -15.77 -3.05
N SER A 70 1.88 -16.00 -3.35
CA SER A 70 2.86 -16.32 -2.31
C SER A 70 3.02 -15.13 -1.36
N GLY A 71 3.15 -15.43 -0.06
CA GLY A 71 3.29 -14.43 1.01
C GLY A 71 4.68 -13.80 1.10
N GLU A 72 5.62 -14.17 0.22
CA GLU A 72 6.87 -13.45 0.07
C GLU A 72 6.61 -12.09 -0.55
N VAL A 73 6.16 -11.13 0.26
CA VAL A 73 6.13 -9.72 -0.10
C VAL A 73 7.58 -9.25 -0.27
N SER A 74 8.02 -8.99 -1.51
CA SER A 74 9.08 -8.00 -1.73
C SER A 74 8.36 -6.66 -1.69
N ALA A 75 8.88 -5.71 -0.92
CA ALA A 75 8.36 -4.35 -0.96
C ALA A 75 8.35 -3.88 -2.43
N PRO A 76 7.33 -3.11 -2.84
CA PRO A 76 7.32 -2.49 -4.16
C PRO A 76 8.49 -1.53 -4.34
#